data_AF-A0A811PDW9-F1
#
_entry.id   AF-A0A811PDW9-F1
#
_cell.length_a   1.000
_cell.length_b   1.000
_cell.length_c   1.000
_cell.angle_alpha   90.00
_cell.angle_beta   90.00
_cell.angle_gamma   90.00
#
_symmetry.space_group_name_H-M   'P 1'
#
loop_
_entity.id
_entity.type
_entity.pdbx_description
1 polymer ?
#
loop_
_entity_poly.entity_id
_entity_poly.type
_entity_poly.pdbx_seq_one_letter_code
_entity_poly.pdbx_strand_id
1 'polypeptide(L)'
;MEVLVTVDVLRRANADVVVSSAEGGAEVVVARHGTRIVADALLHDAVAAGQQFDLVIVPASRALSALLLPCSIRVACPARKTLAGTEALVALLKVHAAAGRAYGATAQVLEPHGLLEGKKATTCASTADPSECGSRVVVDGNLATSGSPGTAMEFALAVAEKLLSPEAAREAKRVLVPVAAGTEPVEAAATADVLNRAGARVTVATADPPGDDGLVVQAAYGVKLVADSRVADLQGESFDLIALPSINLCAVGRNAWVSWSQRLQSAREDGQDPRREWGLYGAICAAPAVTLAYWGMLKGLKATCYPLFMEKFTAEVIPVDSRVVVDRNAVTSQGPGTAIEFALAMVEKLYGKEKMEEVAGPLYLRPQHGAEYTIEELNSVEWECGSTPQVLVPVANGSEEIEAFNLIDVLRRAGANVIVASVEEKLQIVTRRHKFNLIADMMLDEATEMQFDLIVMPGGLQGAQKFASTKKLVDLLKKQAESNKPYGAICASPAHVLQPHGLLKGKKATAFPPMSHLLTDQSACEHRVVVDGNLITSRAPGTATEFTLAIVEKLFGRDKAVSIAKELIFM
;
A
#
# COMPACT_ATOMS: atom_id res chain seq x y z
N MET A 1 9.39 -19.49 13.45
CA MET A 1 10.68 -18.88 13.08
C MET A 1 10.94 -18.97 11.59
N GLU A 2 11.02 -20.16 10.97
CA GLU A 2 11.26 -20.25 9.51
C GLU A 2 10.30 -19.42 8.66
N VAL A 3 8.98 -19.59 8.88
CA VAL A 3 7.96 -18.78 8.18
C VAL A 3 8.21 -17.29 8.34
N LEU A 4 8.42 -16.82 9.58
CA LEU A 4 8.57 -15.40 9.89
C LEU A 4 9.84 -14.81 9.27
N VAL A 5 10.96 -15.55 9.34
CA VAL A 5 12.24 -15.13 8.75
C VAL A 5 12.14 -15.08 7.23
N THR A 6 11.56 -16.10 6.62
CA THR A 6 11.37 -16.14 5.16
C THR A 6 10.46 -15.01 4.69
N VAL A 7 9.33 -14.78 5.37
CA VAL A 7 8.42 -13.68 5.02
C VAL A 7 9.10 -12.32 5.16
N ASP A 8 9.80 -12.06 6.27
CA ASP A 8 10.53 -10.79 6.47
C ASP A 8 11.60 -10.57 5.40
N VAL A 9 12.43 -11.58 5.12
CA VAL A 9 13.49 -11.48 4.10
C VAL A 9 12.91 -11.26 2.71
N LEU A 10 11.88 -12.00 2.31
CA LEU A 10 11.26 -11.84 0.99
C LEU A 10 10.55 -10.49 0.84
N ARG A 11 9.86 -10.00 1.88
CA ARG A 11 9.25 -8.67 1.87
C ARG A 11 10.31 -7.56 1.79
N ARG A 12 11.44 -7.72 2.48
CA ARG A 12 12.61 -6.82 2.32
C ARG A 12 13.21 -6.90 0.91
N ALA A 13 13.12 -8.06 0.27
CA ALA A 13 13.44 -8.25 -1.15
C ALA A 13 12.32 -7.80 -2.11
N ASN A 14 11.31 -7.10 -1.60
CA ASN A 14 10.19 -6.53 -2.37
C ASN A 14 9.25 -7.55 -3.03
N ALA A 15 9.21 -8.79 -2.51
CA ALA A 15 8.19 -9.74 -2.91
C ALA A 15 6.85 -9.43 -2.24
N ASP A 16 5.75 -9.52 -3.00
CA ASP A 16 4.39 -9.55 -2.46
C ASP A 16 4.13 -10.93 -1.87
N VAL A 17 4.30 -11.07 -0.55
CA VAL A 17 4.28 -12.37 0.13
C VAL A 17 2.91 -12.64 0.75
N VAL A 18 2.26 -13.71 0.26
CA VAL A 18 1.03 -14.28 0.82
C VAL A 18 1.35 -15.55 1.62
N VAL A 19 1.02 -15.56 2.90
CA VAL A 19 1.14 -16.71 3.80
C VAL A 19 -0.18 -17.49 3.78
N SER A 20 -0.18 -18.69 3.20
CA SER A 20 -1.38 -19.53 3.13
C SER A 20 -1.32 -20.74 4.06
N SER A 21 -2.46 -21.13 4.62
CA SER A 21 -2.59 -22.37 5.42
C SER A 21 -3.18 -23.53 4.60
N ALA A 22 -2.55 -24.70 4.69
CA ALA A 22 -3.08 -25.96 4.15
C ALA A 22 -4.03 -26.69 5.14
N GLU A 23 -4.11 -26.25 6.40
CA GLU A 23 -4.97 -26.84 7.43
C GLU A 23 -6.36 -26.15 7.44
N GLY A 24 -7.41 -26.96 7.56
CA GLY A 24 -8.80 -26.48 7.45
C GLY A 24 -9.34 -25.88 8.74
N GLY A 25 -9.29 -24.55 8.89
CA GLY A 25 -10.07 -23.78 9.86
C GLY A 25 -9.31 -22.62 10.52
N ALA A 26 -9.87 -21.41 10.41
CA ALA A 26 -9.57 -20.15 11.13
C ALA A 26 -8.10 -19.79 11.36
N GLU A 27 -7.51 -19.07 10.39
CA GLU A 27 -6.51 -17.98 10.50
C GLU A 27 -5.35 -18.07 11.51
N VAL A 28 -5.07 -19.20 12.17
CA VAL A 28 -4.00 -19.30 13.17
C VAL A 28 -3.33 -20.67 13.10
N VAL A 29 -2.14 -20.72 12.52
CA VAL A 29 -1.25 -21.88 12.62
C VAL A 29 -0.46 -21.76 13.92
N VAL A 30 -0.64 -22.71 14.84
CA VAL A 30 0.15 -22.76 16.08
C VAL A 30 1.52 -23.36 15.76
N ALA A 31 2.54 -22.50 15.73
CA ALA A 31 3.93 -22.92 15.64
C ALA A 31 4.41 -23.51 16.98
N ARG A 32 5.54 -24.21 16.94
CA ARG A 32 6.19 -24.81 18.11
C ARG A 32 6.39 -23.75 19.22
N HIS A 33 6.07 -24.08 20.47
CA HIS A 33 6.13 -23.19 21.66
C HIS A 33 5.00 -22.14 21.76
N GLY A 34 3.87 -22.32 21.07
CA GLY A 34 2.67 -21.52 21.29
C GLY A 34 2.63 -20.19 20.52
N THR A 35 3.63 -19.90 19.68
CA THR A 35 3.57 -18.79 18.73
C THR A 35 2.46 -19.02 17.71
N ARG A 36 1.55 -18.06 17.57
CA ARG A 36 0.44 -18.08 16.62
C ARG A 36 0.85 -17.34 15.34
N ILE A 37 0.80 -18.00 14.19
CA ILE A 37 1.04 -17.40 12.88
C ILE A 37 -0.31 -17.21 12.20
N VAL A 38 -0.64 -15.98 11.83
CA VAL A 38 -1.87 -15.69 11.10
C VAL A 38 -1.62 -15.86 9.60
N ALA A 39 -2.42 -16.70 8.95
CA ALA A 39 -2.36 -16.88 7.50
C ALA A 39 -3.26 -15.85 6.81
N ASP A 40 -2.80 -15.30 5.68
CA ASP A 40 -3.53 -14.34 4.85
C ASP A 40 -4.73 -14.97 4.14
N ALA A 41 -4.65 -16.27 3.82
CA ALA A 41 -5.68 -17.05 3.14
C ALA A 41 -5.58 -18.56 3.41
N LEU A 42 -6.63 -19.30 3.04
CA LEU A 42 -6.56 -20.76 2.91
C LEU A 42 -5.98 -21.13 1.53
N LEU A 43 -5.06 -22.09 1.50
CA LEU A 43 -4.32 -22.44 0.28
C LEU A 43 -5.23 -22.92 -0.85
N HIS A 44 -6.27 -23.71 -0.53
CA HIS A 44 -7.20 -24.21 -1.55
C HIS A 44 -8.05 -23.10 -2.16
N ASP A 45 -8.39 -22.06 -1.39
CA ASP A 45 -9.14 -20.90 -1.89
C ASP A 45 -8.27 -20.04 -2.81
N ALA A 46 -7.01 -19.81 -2.44
CA ALA A 46 -6.05 -19.09 -3.26
C ALA A 46 -5.79 -19.79 -4.61
N VAL A 47 -5.67 -21.12 -4.59
CA VAL A 47 -5.51 -21.94 -5.80
C VAL A 47 -6.80 -21.97 -6.63
N ALA A 48 -7.97 -22.11 -6.00
CA ALA A 48 -9.26 -22.12 -6.69
C ALA A 48 -9.61 -20.77 -7.33
N ALA A 49 -9.17 -19.66 -6.72
CA ALA A 49 -9.30 -18.31 -7.27
C ALA A 49 -8.37 -18.05 -8.48
N GLY A 50 -7.54 -19.02 -8.87
CA GLY A 50 -6.63 -18.90 -10.01
C GLY A 50 -5.49 -17.91 -9.77
N GLN A 51 -5.16 -17.63 -8.51
CA GLN A 51 -4.09 -16.70 -8.15
C GLN A 51 -2.75 -17.26 -8.66
N GLN A 52 -2.03 -16.45 -9.45
CA GLN A 52 -0.71 -16.81 -9.94
C GLN A 52 0.36 -16.37 -8.95
N PHE A 53 1.33 -17.26 -8.72
CA PHE A 53 2.49 -16.99 -7.87
C PHE A 53 3.77 -17.16 -8.71
N ASP A 54 4.74 -16.27 -8.51
CA ASP A 54 6.06 -16.39 -9.15
C ASP A 54 6.98 -17.37 -8.39
N LEU A 55 6.73 -17.51 -7.08
CA LEU A 55 7.50 -18.33 -6.15
C LEU A 55 6.57 -19.00 -5.14
N VAL A 56 6.78 -20.29 -4.89
CA VAL A 56 6.07 -21.04 -3.84
C VAL A 56 7.09 -21.61 -2.85
N ILE A 57 6.92 -21.30 -1.55
CA ILE A 57 7.78 -21.84 -0.49
C ILE A 57 6.96 -22.67 0.49
N VAL A 58 7.47 -23.86 0.80
CA VAL A 58 6.96 -24.72 1.87
C VAL A 58 7.98 -24.76 3.01
N PRO A 59 7.70 -24.08 4.14
CA PRO A 59 8.56 -24.13 5.33
C PRO A 59 8.69 -25.56 5.88
N ALA A 60 9.80 -25.86 6.55
CA ALA A 60 9.97 -27.17 7.20
C ALA A 60 9.01 -27.29 8.39
N SER A 61 8.04 -28.19 8.31
CA SER A 61 7.14 -28.51 9.42
C SER A 61 7.01 -30.02 9.58
N ARG A 62 7.19 -30.50 10.83
CA ARG A 62 6.96 -31.91 11.18
C ARG A 62 5.52 -32.37 10.89
N ALA A 63 4.54 -31.45 10.96
CA ALA A 63 3.14 -31.74 10.67
C ALA A 63 2.90 -31.92 9.16
N LEU A 64 3.48 -31.06 8.32
CA LEU A 64 3.36 -31.19 6.86
C LEU A 64 4.12 -32.43 6.34
N SER A 65 5.33 -32.69 6.85
CA SER A 65 6.10 -33.87 6.48
C SER A 65 5.34 -35.17 6.80
N ALA A 66 4.55 -35.21 7.89
CA ALA A 66 3.74 -36.38 8.24
C ALA A 66 2.49 -36.55 7.35
N LEU A 67 1.91 -35.45 6.84
CA LEU A 67 0.73 -35.45 5.98
C LEU A 67 1.05 -35.84 4.52
N LEU A 68 2.27 -35.55 4.06
CA LEU A 68 2.75 -35.75 2.69
C LEU A 68 3.39 -37.13 2.44
N LEU A 69 3.55 -37.97 3.46
CA LEU A 69 4.09 -39.32 3.32
C LEU A 69 3.07 -40.30 2.69
N PRO A 70 3.53 -41.32 1.92
CA PRO A 70 2.66 -42.30 1.28
C PRO A 70 1.79 -43.09 2.27
N CYS A 71 0.62 -43.54 1.80
CA CYS A 71 -0.47 -44.15 2.59
C CYS A 71 -0.07 -45.32 3.51
N SER A 72 1.07 -45.96 3.31
CA SER A 72 1.54 -47.13 4.07
C SER A 72 2.09 -46.83 5.47
N ILE A 73 2.22 -45.55 5.89
CA ILE A 73 2.90 -45.15 7.15
C ILE A 73 2.00 -44.32 8.11
N ARG A 74 0.69 -44.14 7.83
CA ARG A 74 -0.15 -43.24 8.65
C ARG A 74 -0.48 -43.83 10.05
N VAL A 75 0.05 -43.19 11.10
CA VAL A 75 -0.54 -43.22 12.45
C VAL A 75 -1.78 -42.29 12.43
N ALA A 76 -2.88 -42.74 13.02
CA ALA A 76 -4.23 -42.17 12.90
C ALA A 76 -4.29 -40.62 12.88
N CYS A 77 -4.91 -40.05 11.85
CA CYS A 77 -5.16 -38.61 11.72
C CYS A 77 -6.66 -38.35 11.47
N PRO A 78 -7.33 -37.48 12.26
CA PRO A 78 -8.75 -37.18 12.10
C PRO A 78 -8.96 -35.99 11.14
N ALA A 79 -9.84 -36.19 10.13
CA ALA A 79 -10.49 -35.20 9.25
C ALA A 79 -10.11 -35.21 7.75
N ARG A 80 -11.13 -35.25 6.87
CA ARG A 80 -11.03 -35.18 5.40
C ARG A 80 -10.50 -33.83 4.85
N LYS A 81 -10.62 -32.73 5.60
CA LYS A 81 -10.24 -31.37 5.14
C LYS A 81 -8.72 -31.17 5.02
N THR A 82 -7.93 -31.88 5.83
CA THR A 82 -6.46 -31.82 5.84
C THR A 82 -5.84 -32.46 4.58
N LEU A 83 -6.55 -33.40 3.94
CA LEU A 83 -6.10 -33.99 2.67
C LEU A 83 -6.20 -33.01 1.49
N ALA A 84 -7.28 -32.23 1.39
CA ALA A 84 -7.51 -31.32 0.27
C ALA A 84 -6.46 -30.21 0.17
N GLY A 85 -6.06 -29.60 1.30
CA GLY A 85 -5.00 -28.59 1.31
C GLY A 85 -3.61 -29.14 0.97
N THR A 86 -3.36 -30.40 1.33
CA THR A 86 -2.12 -31.11 1.01
C THR A 86 -2.04 -31.46 -0.49
N GLU A 87 -3.15 -31.91 -1.08
CA GLU A 87 -3.25 -32.18 -2.52
C GLU A 87 -3.14 -30.89 -3.35
N ALA A 88 -3.79 -29.80 -2.92
CA ALA A 88 -3.67 -28.49 -3.56
C ALA A 88 -2.23 -27.96 -3.56
N LEU A 89 -1.51 -28.14 -2.44
CA LEU A 89 -0.10 -27.76 -2.34
C LEU A 89 0.78 -28.53 -3.34
N VAL A 90 0.63 -29.85 -3.41
CA VAL A 90 1.40 -30.69 -4.33
C VAL A 90 1.06 -30.36 -5.79
N ALA A 91 -0.21 -30.11 -6.10
CA ALA A 91 -0.63 -29.68 -7.43
C ALA A 91 0.03 -28.34 -7.81
N LEU A 92 0.02 -27.36 -6.90
CA LEU A 92 0.65 -26.06 -7.12
C LEU A 92 2.17 -26.19 -7.35
N LEU A 93 2.85 -26.98 -6.54
CA LEU A 93 4.29 -27.25 -6.71
C LEU A 93 4.60 -27.92 -8.06
N LYS A 94 3.78 -28.89 -8.50
CA LYS A 94 3.92 -29.54 -9.80
C LYS A 94 3.71 -28.57 -10.96
N VAL A 95 2.72 -27.68 -10.85
CA VAL A 95 2.49 -26.62 -11.86
C VAL A 95 3.70 -25.70 -11.93
N HIS A 96 4.27 -25.29 -10.79
CA HIS A 96 5.49 -24.46 -10.77
C HIS A 96 6.69 -25.17 -11.38
N ALA A 97 6.95 -26.42 -10.99
CA ALA A 97 8.04 -27.21 -11.51
C ALA A 97 7.92 -27.41 -13.04
N ALA A 98 6.74 -27.76 -13.55
CA ALA A 98 6.48 -27.94 -14.97
C ALA A 98 6.60 -26.63 -15.77
N ALA A 99 6.24 -25.49 -15.18
CA ALA A 99 6.35 -24.17 -15.80
C ALA A 99 7.75 -23.55 -15.66
N GLY A 100 8.71 -24.23 -15.03
CA GLY A 100 10.03 -23.64 -14.74
C GLY A 100 10.02 -22.50 -13.72
N ARG A 101 8.89 -22.27 -13.03
CA ARG A 101 8.75 -21.23 -12.00
C ARG A 101 9.43 -21.62 -10.70
N ALA A 102 9.78 -20.62 -9.89
CA ALA A 102 10.52 -20.85 -8.66
C ALA A 102 9.67 -21.59 -7.61
N TYR A 103 10.30 -22.55 -6.92
CA TYR A 103 9.72 -23.21 -5.77
C TYR A 103 10.79 -23.67 -4.78
N GLY A 104 10.43 -23.77 -3.49
CA GLY A 104 11.36 -24.25 -2.48
C GLY A 104 10.67 -24.97 -1.34
N ALA A 105 11.27 -26.07 -0.89
CA ALA A 105 10.78 -26.87 0.23
C ALA A 105 11.90 -27.77 0.76
N THR A 106 11.64 -28.49 1.85
CA THR A 106 12.54 -29.57 2.27
C THR A 106 12.48 -30.74 1.29
N ALA A 107 13.59 -31.45 1.09
CA ALA A 107 13.63 -32.59 0.18
C ALA A 107 12.60 -33.68 0.53
N GLN A 108 12.29 -33.87 1.82
CA GLN A 108 11.26 -34.80 2.31
C GLN A 108 9.84 -34.49 1.77
N VAL A 109 9.55 -33.22 1.48
CA VAL A 109 8.26 -32.79 0.89
C VAL A 109 8.24 -33.03 -0.62
N LEU A 110 9.40 -32.94 -1.29
CA LEU A 110 9.51 -32.93 -2.75
C LEU A 110 9.73 -34.33 -3.34
N GLU A 111 10.52 -35.16 -2.67
CA GLU A 111 10.95 -36.48 -3.14
C GLU A 111 9.77 -37.44 -3.41
N PRO A 112 8.76 -37.59 -2.51
CA PRO A 112 7.63 -38.52 -2.74
C PRO A 112 6.75 -38.15 -3.95
N HIS A 113 6.92 -36.94 -4.49
CA HIS A 113 6.09 -36.41 -5.57
C HIS A 113 6.86 -36.19 -6.89
N GLY A 114 8.11 -36.67 -6.97
CA GLY A 114 8.95 -36.58 -8.17
C GLY A 114 9.48 -35.17 -8.45
N LEU A 115 9.40 -34.24 -7.49
CA LEU A 115 9.79 -32.84 -7.68
C LEU A 115 11.31 -32.60 -7.56
N LEU A 116 12.09 -33.66 -7.35
CA LEU A 116 13.56 -33.67 -7.28
C LEU A 116 14.23 -34.40 -8.46
N GLU A 117 13.45 -34.95 -9.39
CA GLU A 117 14.01 -35.75 -10.49
C GLU A 117 14.94 -34.89 -11.36
N GLY A 118 16.20 -35.31 -11.48
CA GLY A 118 17.23 -34.57 -12.22
C GLY A 118 17.72 -33.28 -11.55
N LYS A 119 17.35 -33.01 -10.30
CA LYS A 119 17.76 -31.80 -9.55
C LYS A 119 18.67 -32.14 -8.37
N LYS A 120 19.63 -31.26 -8.06
CA LYS A 120 20.43 -31.29 -6.84
C LYS A 120 19.62 -30.75 -5.67
N ALA A 121 19.57 -31.50 -4.58
CA ALA A 121 18.88 -31.13 -3.35
C ALA A 121 19.67 -31.55 -2.11
N THR A 122 19.41 -30.94 -0.96
CA THR A 122 19.98 -31.35 0.33
C THR A 122 18.93 -32.06 1.20
N THR A 123 19.31 -33.22 1.76
CA THR A 123 18.46 -34.14 2.52
C THR A 123 18.98 -34.33 3.96
N CYS A 124 19.44 -33.27 4.64
CA CYS A 124 20.07 -33.45 5.96
C CYS A 124 19.02 -33.66 7.09
N ALA A 125 18.36 -34.82 7.11
CA ALA A 125 17.45 -35.22 8.17
C ALA A 125 17.41 -36.74 8.42
N SER A 126 18.55 -37.46 8.40
CA SER A 126 18.67 -38.80 9.07
C SER A 126 20.02 -39.55 8.98
N THR A 127 21.09 -39.11 8.31
CA THR A 127 22.33 -39.92 8.22
C THR A 127 23.31 -39.66 9.38
N ALA A 128 23.88 -40.73 9.92
CA ALA A 128 24.71 -40.76 11.13
C ALA A 128 26.17 -40.30 10.93
N ASP A 129 26.52 -39.70 9.80
CA ASP A 129 27.88 -39.22 9.52
C ASP A 129 27.88 -37.74 9.06
N PRO A 130 28.33 -36.80 9.91
CA PRO A 130 28.44 -35.38 9.59
C PRO A 130 29.43 -35.03 8.48
N SER A 131 30.29 -35.97 8.05
CA SER A 131 31.32 -35.74 7.04
C SER A 131 30.82 -35.85 5.58
N GLU A 132 29.61 -36.36 5.36
CA GLU A 132 28.97 -36.47 4.03
C GLU A 132 27.97 -35.34 3.72
N CYS A 133 27.66 -34.45 4.67
CA CYS A 133 26.69 -33.37 4.43
C CYS A 133 27.35 -32.27 3.57
N GLY A 134 26.91 -32.15 2.31
CA GLY A 134 27.24 -31.00 1.46
C GLY A 134 26.65 -29.68 2.00
N SER A 135 26.39 -28.73 1.11
CA SER A 135 25.89 -27.40 1.49
C SER A 135 24.54 -27.44 2.25
N ARG A 136 24.43 -26.60 3.29
CA ARG A 136 23.27 -26.46 4.20
C ARG A 136 21.97 -26.03 3.49
N VAL A 137 22.13 -25.31 2.38
CA VAL A 137 21.08 -24.91 1.44
C VAL A 137 21.59 -25.22 0.04
N VAL A 138 20.74 -25.77 -0.82
CA VAL A 138 21.05 -26.05 -2.24
C VAL A 138 20.02 -25.33 -3.11
N VAL A 139 20.50 -24.56 -4.09
CA VAL A 139 19.67 -23.98 -5.15
C VAL A 139 20.10 -24.58 -6.49
N ASP A 140 19.16 -25.16 -7.23
CA ASP A 140 19.40 -25.79 -8.52
C ASP A 140 18.35 -25.40 -9.57
N GLY A 141 18.71 -24.40 -10.40
CA GLY A 141 17.78 -23.74 -11.30
C GLY A 141 16.67 -23.03 -10.51
N ASN A 142 15.42 -23.40 -10.78
CA ASN A 142 14.22 -22.87 -10.13
C ASN A 142 13.87 -23.51 -8.77
N LEU A 143 14.70 -24.42 -8.25
CA LEU A 143 14.47 -25.13 -7.00
C LEU A 143 15.41 -24.64 -5.89
N ALA A 144 14.89 -24.40 -4.68
CA ALA A 144 15.70 -24.27 -3.46
C ALA A 144 15.32 -25.32 -2.41
N THR A 145 16.31 -25.91 -1.75
CA THR A 145 16.12 -26.87 -0.66
C THR A 145 16.99 -26.53 0.54
N SER A 146 16.48 -26.75 1.75
CA SER A 146 17.18 -26.53 3.01
C SER A 146 17.32 -27.82 3.80
N GLY A 147 18.49 -28.05 4.39
CA GLY A 147 18.79 -29.27 5.14
C GLY A 147 18.21 -29.28 6.56
N SER A 148 17.96 -28.14 7.21
CA SER A 148 17.41 -28.13 8.57
C SER A 148 16.71 -26.82 8.95
N PRO A 149 15.87 -26.82 10.00
CA PRO A 149 15.28 -25.60 10.55
C PRO A 149 16.26 -24.50 10.93
N GLY A 150 17.51 -24.86 11.30
CA GLY A 150 18.56 -23.91 11.64
C GLY A 150 19.11 -23.13 10.45
N THR A 151 18.64 -23.41 9.23
CA THR A 151 19.11 -22.78 7.98
C THR A 151 18.08 -21.81 7.38
N ALA A 152 17.03 -21.46 8.15
CA ALA A 152 15.94 -20.60 7.71
C ALA A 152 16.38 -19.30 7.03
N MET A 153 17.34 -18.59 7.65
CA MET A 153 17.87 -17.33 7.15
C MET A 153 18.68 -17.54 5.86
N GLU A 154 19.59 -18.52 5.86
CA GLU A 154 20.38 -18.89 4.67
C GLU A 154 19.48 -19.31 3.50
N PHE A 155 18.40 -20.04 3.78
CA PHE A 155 17.41 -20.46 2.80
C PHE A 155 16.62 -19.27 2.27
N ALA A 156 16.10 -18.41 3.15
CA ALA A 156 15.36 -17.22 2.76
C ALA A 156 16.20 -16.27 1.91
N LEU A 157 17.47 -16.05 2.30
CA LEU A 157 18.43 -15.25 1.52
C LEU A 157 18.73 -15.89 0.18
N ALA A 158 19.00 -17.21 0.13
CA ALA A 158 19.24 -17.90 -1.13
C ALA A 158 18.03 -17.87 -2.07
N VAL A 159 16.82 -17.99 -1.53
CA VAL A 159 15.59 -17.83 -2.32
C VAL A 159 15.45 -16.39 -2.81
N ALA A 160 15.69 -15.40 -1.95
CA ALA A 160 15.60 -14.00 -2.33
C ALA A 160 16.67 -13.56 -3.35
N GLU A 161 17.87 -14.13 -3.29
CA GLU A 161 18.99 -13.79 -4.15
C GLU A 161 19.00 -14.55 -5.48
N LYS A 162 18.52 -15.80 -5.47
CA LYS A 162 18.70 -16.73 -6.61
C LYS A 162 17.41 -17.18 -7.27
N LEU A 163 16.27 -17.11 -6.58
CA LEU A 163 14.98 -17.61 -7.07
C LEU A 163 13.94 -16.51 -7.28
N LEU A 164 13.90 -15.51 -6.41
CA LEU A 164 13.39 -14.20 -6.80
C LEU A 164 14.43 -13.66 -7.76
N SER A 165 14.09 -13.59 -9.05
CA SER A 165 15.06 -13.29 -10.09
C SER A 165 15.91 -12.07 -9.70
N PRO A 166 17.24 -12.20 -9.58
CA PRO A 166 18.11 -11.04 -9.46
C PRO A 166 17.96 -10.09 -10.66
N GLU A 167 17.38 -10.56 -11.78
CA GLU A 167 16.90 -9.73 -12.89
C GLU A 167 15.72 -8.81 -12.49
N ALA A 168 14.57 -9.30 -12.02
CA ALA A 168 13.47 -8.40 -11.59
C ALA A 168 13.87 -7.41 -10.47
N ALA A 169 14.74 -7.84 -9.53
CA ALA A 169 15.26 -6.95 -8.49
C ALA A 169 16.32 -5.94 -9.01
N ARG A 170 17.05 -6.26 -10.09
CA ARG A 170 17.95 -5.32 -10.81
C ARG A 170 17.21 -4.44 -11.83
N GLU A 171 16.05 -4.87 -12.31
CA GLU A 171 15.26 -4.21 -13.36
C GLU A 171 14.24 -3.20 -12.80
N ALA A 172 13.87 -3.31 -11.51
CA ALA A 172 12.95 -2.39 -10.88
C ALA A 172 13.48 -0.95 -10.91
N LYS A 173 12.72 -0.04 -11.53
CA LYS A 173 13.05 1.39 -11.59
C LYS A 173 13.15 1.96 -10.20
N ARG A 174 14.25 2.63 -9.90
CA ARG A 174 14.50 3.26 -8.60
C ARG A 174 13.87 4.64 -8.60
N VAL A 175 12.99 4.89 -7.64
CA VAL A 175 12.27 6.15 -7.54
C VAL A 175 12.50 6.80 -6.19
N LEU A 176 12.81 8.09 -6.20
CA LEU A 176 12.89 8.90 -5.00
C LEU A 176 11.64 9.80 -4.88
N VAL A 177 10.95 9.71 -3.75
CA VAL A 177 9.88 10.63 -3.36
C VAL A 177 10.37 11.35 -2.09
N PRO A 178 10.99 12.53 -2.23
CA PRO A 178 11.50 13.22 -1.07
C PRO A 178 10.37 13.98 -0.37
N VAL A 179 10.34 13.87 0.97
CA VAL A 179 9.34 14.48 1.85
C VAL A 179 10.05 15.33 2.90
N ALA A 180 9.36 16.29 3.47
CA ALA A 180 9.87 17.14 4.55
C ALA A 180 8.70 17.63 5.40
N ALA A 181 8.99 18.36 6.47
CA ALA A 181 7.96 19.04 7.24
C ALA A 181 7.01 19.82 6.30
N GLY A 182 5.70 19.82 6.57
CA GLY A 182 4.71 20.49 5.73
C GLY A 182 4.52 19.91 4.33
N THR A 183 5.14 18.78 3.96
CA THR A 183 4.82 18.08 2.71
C THR A 183 3.34 17.75 2.63
N GLU A 184 2.76 17.91 1.45
CA GLU A 184 1.39 17.49 1.19
C GLU A 184 1.30 15.95 1.19
N PRO A 185 0.53 15.33 2.11
CA PRO A 185 0.55 13.89 2.32
C PRO A 185 -0.14 13.08 1.21
N VAL A 186 -1.21 13.59 0.59
CA VAL A 186 -1.93 12.93 -0.50
C VAL A 186 -1.07 12.89 -1.77
N GLU A 187 -0.36 13.96 -2.09
CA GLU A 187 0.58 14.05 -3.21
C GLU A 187 1.70 13.02 -3.05
N ALA A 188 2.30 12.93 -1.85
CA ALA A 188 3.37 11.99 -1.57
C ALA A 188 2.87 10.52 -1.61
N ALA A 189 1.74 10.25 -0.95
CA ALA A 189 1.18 8.89 -0.86
C ALA A 189 0.69 8.37 -2.21
N ALA A 190 -0.06 9.17 -2.97
CA ALA A 190 -0.56 8.75 -4.28
C ALA A 190 0.58 8.54 -5.28
N THR A 191 1.61 9.39 -5.24
CA THR A 191 2.80 9.23 -6.07
C THR A 191 3.48 7.89 -5.79
N ALA A 192 3.77 7.60 -4.53
CA ALA A 192 4.44 6.37 -4.16
C ALA A 192 3.60 5.11 -4.37
N ASP A 193 2.33 5.10 -3.97
CA ASP A 193 1.45 3.95 -4.14
C ASP A 193 1.33 3.54 -5.62
N VAL A 194 1.04 4.50 -6.50
CA VAL A 194 0.90 4.24 -7.95
C VAL A 194 2.19 3.75 -8.58
N LEU A 195 3.34 4.33 -8.21
CA LEU A 195 4.64 3.88 -8.71
C LEU A 195 5.02 2.50 -8.18
N ASN A 196 4.74 2.20 -6.90
CA ASN A 196 4.93 0.86 -6.35
C ASN A 196 4.05 -0.18 -7.06
N ARG A 197 2.81 0.17 -7.41
CA ARG A 197 1.92 -0.70 -8.20
C ARG A 197 2.48 -1.01 -9.59
N ALA A 198 3.26 -0.10 -10.17
CA ALA A 198 3.94 -0.32 -11.44
C ALA A 198 5.18 -1.23 -11.32
N GLY A 199 5.57 -1.64 -10.11
CA GLY A 199 6.79 -2.41 -9.84
C GLY A 199 8.02 -1.54 -9.63
N ALA A 200 7.86 -0.23 -9.38
CA ALA A 200 8.98 0.63 -9.05
C ALA A 200 9.44 0.39 -7.60
N ARG A 201 10.74 0.54 -7.36
CA ARG A 201 11.30 0.60 -6.02
C ARG A 201 11.28 2.05 -5.54
N VAL A 202 10.19 2.42 -4.87
CA VAL A 202 10.04 3.75 -4.29
C VAL A 202 10.79 3.83 -2.96
N THR A 203 11.57 4.90 -2.79
CA THR A 203 12.19 5.31 -1.53
C THR A 203 11.59 6.65 -1.14
N VAL A 204 10.88 6.68 -0.02
CA VAL A 204 10.36 7.90 0.58
C VAL A 204 11.43 8.43 1.54
N ALA A 205 12.09 9.53 1.20
CA ALA A 205 13.24 10.01 1.96
C ALA A 205 12.97 11.38 2.57
N THR A 206 13.30 11.56 3.85
CA THR A 206 13.14 12.86 4.50
C THR A 206 14.28 13.80 4.14
N ALA A 207 13.94 15.02 3.72
CA ALA A 207 14.86 16.14 3.55
C ALA A 207 15.02 16.97 4.83
N ASP A 208 14.29 16.65 5.90
CA ASP A 208 14.47 17.28 7.19
C ASP A 208 15.87 16.98 7.75
N PRO A 209 16.50 17.95 8.44
CA PRO A 209 17.80 17.75 9.05
C PRO A 209 17.75 16.63 10.11
N PRO A 210 18.88 15.99 10.43
CA PRO A 210 18.96 15.06 11.54
C PRO A 210 18.48 15.73 12.84
N GLY A 211 17.58 15.05 13.55
CA GLY A 211 17.05 15.49 14.84
C GLY A 211 16.61 14.29 15.68
N ASP A 212 16.16 14.56 16.90
CA ASP A 212 15.79 13.54 17.89
C ASP A 212 14.59 12.68 17.45
N ASP A 213 13.74 13.21 16.58
CA ASP A 213 12.56 12.51 16.02
C ASP A 213 12.92 11.47 14.95
N GLY A 214 14.21 11.23 14.67
CA GLY A 214 14.64 10.22 13.70
C GLY A 214 14.09 10.51 12.30
N LEU A 215 13.51 9.51 11.64
CA LEU A 215 12.97 9.62 10.27
C LEU A 215 11.52 10.13 10.22
N VAL A 216 10.99 10.62 11.34
CA VAL A 216 9.62 11.14 11.40
C VAL A 216 9.53 12.49 10.72
N VAL A 217 8.49 12.66 9.91
CA VAL A 217 8.19 13.87 9.15
C VAL A 217 6.80 14.38 9.54
N GLN A 218 6.73 15.63 9.99
CA GLN A 218 5.49 16.34 10.27
C GLN A 218 4.93 16.90 8.96
N ALA A 219 4.20 16.09 8.21
CA ALA A 219 3.52 16.52 6.99
C ALA A 219 2.41 17.53 7.29
N ALA A 220 1.83 18.11 6.24
CA ALA A 220 0.74 19.07 6.38
C ALA A 220 -0.47 18.47 7.14
N TYR A 221 -1.27 19.34 7.75
CA TYR A 221 -2.52 18.97 8.43
C TYR A 221 -2.35 17.91 9.52
N GLY A 222 -1.24 17.98 10.26
CA GLY A 222 -0.98 17.13 11.43
C GLY A 222 -0.73 15.66 11.10
N VAL A 223 -0.45 15.34 9.83
CA VAL A 223 -0.08 13.99 9.42
C VAL A 223 1.37 13.71 9.80
N LYS A 224 1.63 12.56 10.43
CA LYS A 224 2.98 12.12 10.80
C LYS A 224 3.40 10.93 9.94
N LEU A 225 4.46 11.10 9.17
CA LEU A 225 5.04 10.07 8.31
C LEU A 225 6.35 9.57 8.91
N VAL A 226 6.77 8.34 8.59
CA VAL A 226 8.14 7.86 8.83
C VAL A 226 8.77 7.53 7.49
N ALA A 227 9.81 8.29 7.12
CA ALA A 227 10.58 8.06 5.90
C ALA A 227 11.41 6.77 5.99
N ASP A 228 11.80 6.22 4.83
CA ASP A 228 12.68 5.06 4.70
C ASP A 228 14.14 5.40 5.02
N SER A 229 14.55 6.62 4.68
CA SER A 229 15.92 7.13 4.83
C SER A 229 15.93 8.65 4.85
N ARG A 230 17.11 9.26 5.03
CA ARG A 230 17.30 10.68 4.73
C ARG A 230 17.77 10.87 3.31
N VAL A 231 17.33 11.95 2.71
CA VAL A 231 17.82 12.44 1.42
C VAL A 231 19.33 12.65 1.45
N ALA A 232 19.89 13.07 2.59
CA ALA A 232 21.34 13.25 2.78
C ALA A 232 22.13 11.93 2.76
N ASP A 233 21.50 10.81 3.17
CA ASP A 233 22.16 9.50 3.21
C ASP A 233 22.20 8.83 1.83
N LEU A 234 21.36 9.29 0.91
CA LEU A 234 21.27 8.80 -0.47
C LEU A 234 22.23 9.53 -1.42
N GLN A 235 23.19 10.29 -0.88
CA GLN A 235 24.15 11.03 -1.69
C GLN A 235 25.02 10.10 -2.53
N GLY A 236 24.97 10.28 -3.86
CA GLY A 236 25.75 9.49 -4.81
C GLY A 236 24.98 8.29 -5.37
N GLU A 237 23.77 8.04 -4.90
CA GLU A 237 22.87 7.07 -5.51
C GLU A 237 22.19 7.64 -6.77
N SER A 238 21.96 6.80 -7.77
CA SER A 238 21.21 7.15 -8.98
C SER A 238 19.76 6.67 -8.90
N PHE A 239 18.84 7.49 -9.38
CA PHE A 239 17.42 7.20 -9.47
C PHE A 239 16.94 7.34 -10.92
N ASP A 240 16.08 6.42 -11.36
CA ASP A 240 15.41 6.50 -12.66
C ASP A 240 14.37 7.63 -12.69
N LEU A 241 13.77 7.92 -11.53
CA LEU A 241 12.79 8.98 -11.35
C LEU A 241 12.94 9.66 -9.99
N ILE A 242 12.75 10.98 -9.98
CA ILE A 242 12.59 11.77 -8.76
C ILE A 242 11.28 12.57 -8.86
N ALA A 243 10.35 12.35 -7.93
CA ALA A 243 9.03 12.95 -7.94
C ALA A 243 8.83 13.81 -6.69
N LEU A 244 8.73 15.13 -6.87
CA LEU A 244 8.68 16.12 -5.80
C LEU A 244 7.22 16.46 -5.43
N PRO A 245 6.70 15.98 -4.29
CA PRO A 245 5.48 16.53 -3.72
C PRO A 245 5.72 17.97 -3.27
N SER A 246 4.64 18.74 -3.18
CA SER A 246 4.70 20.11 -2.67
C SER A 246 4.93 20.14 -1.16
N ILE A 247 5.51 21.24 -0.72
CA ILE A 247 5.66 21.59 0.69
C ILE A 247 4.84 22.85 0.93
N ASN A 248 4.12 22.90 2.04
CA ASN A 248 3.56 24.15 2.54
C ASN A 248 4.70 25.11 2.92
N LEU A 249 5.08 25.99 1.99
CA LEU A 249 6.17 26.97 2.15
C LEU A 249 5.97 27.93 3.33
N CYS A 250 4.75 28.05 3.87
CA CYS A 250 4.49 28.81 5.09
C CYS A 250 4.99 28.09 6.35
N ALA A 251 5.09 26.75 6.33
CA ALA A 251 5.49 25.94 7.47
C ALA A 251 7.00 25.64 7.51
N VAL A 252 7.69 25.70 6.37
CA VAL A 252 9.13 25.40 6.31
C VAL A 252 9.86 26.55 5.65
N GLY A 253 10.88 27.07 6.34
CA GLY A 253 11.85 27.96 5.72
C GLY A 253 12.42 27.33 4.44
N ARG A 254 12.95 28.16 3.52
CA ARG A 254 13.54 27.77 2.22
C ARG A 254 14.69 26.73 2.28
N ASN A 255 14.95 26.15 3.45
CA ASN A 255 16.13 25.38 3.81
C ASN A 255 16.02 23.86 3.57
N ALA A 256 14.82 23.28 3.45
CA ALA A 256 14.66 21.82 3.33
C ALA A 256 15.33 21.24 2.07
N TRP A 257 15.35 22.00 0.97
CA TRP A 257 15.98 21.57 -0.29
C TRP A 257 17.37 22.14 -0.52
N VAL A 258 18.01 22.75 0.49
CA VAL A 258 19.24 23.53 0.29
C VAL A 258 20.39 22.68 -0.22
N SER A 259 20.56 21.45 0.27
CA SER A 259 21.63 20.55 -0.20
C SER A 259 21.49 20.19 -1.68
N TRP A 260 20.26 20.01 -2.18
CA TRP A 260 19.99 19.74 -3.59
C TRP A 260 20.15 21.00 -4.43
N SER A 261 19.70 22.14 -3.92
CA SER A 261 19.90 23.44 -4.58
C SER A 261 21.38 23.81 -4.73
N GLN A 262 22.22 23.51 -3.74
CA GLN A 262 23.65 23.77 -3.76
C GLN A 262 24.36 22.89 -4.81
N ARG A 263 24.03 21.59 -4.87
CA ARG A 263 24.60 20.68 -5.87
C ARG A 263 24.24 21.08 -7.30
N LEU A 264 22.96 21.43 -7.52
CA LEU A 264 22.48 21.91 -8.81
C LEU A 264 23.09 23.27 -9.18
N GLN A 265 23.39 24.13 -8.19
CA GLN A 265 24.14 25.37 -8.39
C GLN A 265 25.59 25.10 -8.78
N SER A 266 26.30 24.21 -8.09
CA SER A 266 27.68 23.84 -8.45
C SER A 266 27.78 23.25 -9.85
N ALA A 267 26.86 22.35 -10.25
CA ALA A 267 26.83 21.80 -11.60
C ALA A 267 26.64 22.89 -12.69
N ARG A 268 25.87 23.94 -12.39
CA ARG A 268 25.69 25.09 -13.28
C ARG A 268 26.92 25.99 -13.34
N GLU A 269 27.58 26.23 -12.21
CA GLU A 269 28.83 26.99 -12.13
C GLU A 269 29.94 26.32 -12.95
N ASP A 270 29.94 24.98 -13.01
CA ASP A 270 30.84 24.17 -13.84
C ASP A 270 30.40 24.08 -15.32
N GLY A 271 29.34 24.79 -15.74
CA GLY A 271 28.83 24.83 -17.12
C GLY A 271 28.12 23.55 -17.57
N GLN A 272 27.77 22.65 -16.64
CA GLN A 272 27.02 21.43 -16.94
C GLN A 272 25.51 21.68 -16.93
N ASP A 273 24.79 20.94 -17.78
CA ASP A 273 23.34 20.93 -17.74
C ASP A 273 22.89 20.08 -16.55
N PRO A 274 22.25 20.66 -15.51
CA PRO A 274 21.82 19.93 -14.32
C PRO A 274 20.81 18.81 -14.63
N ARG A 275 20.19 18.85 -15.82
CA ARG A 275 19.27 17.79 -16.31
C ARG A 275 20.00 16.50 -16.67
N ARG A 276 21.32 16.51 -16.91
CA ARG A 276 22.08 15.32 -17.34
C ARG A 276 22.19 14.25 -16.27
N GLU A 277 22.11 14.63 -15.01
CA GLU A 277 22.22 13.70 -13.88
C GLU A 277 20.88 13.03 -13.51
N TRP A 278 19.75 13.57 -13.98
CA TRP A 278 18.42 13.08 -13.64
C TRP A 278 17.78 12.41 -14.86
N GLY A 279 17.24 11.20 -14.67
CA GLY A 279 16.49 10.49 -15.69
C GLY A 279 15.14 11.16 -15.97
N LEU A 280 14.07 10.57 -15.45
CA LEU A 280 12.75 11.20 -15.40
C LEU A 280 12.66 12.04 -14.13
N TYR A 281 11.93 13.15 -14.16
CA TYR A 281 11.64 13.91 -12.96
C TYR A 281 10.29 14.58 -13.03
N GLY A 282 9.74 14.91 -11.88
CA GLY A 282 8.54 15.71 -11.86
C GLY A 282 8.26 16.35 -10.52
N ALA A 283 7.31 17.27 -10.56
CA ALA A 283 6.86 18.00 -9.40
C ALA A 283 5.37 18.30 -9.51
N ILE A 284 4.70 18.46 -8.38
CA ILE A 284 3.27 18.71 -8.31
C ILE A 284 2.97 19.94 -7.43
N CYS A 285 1.83 20.58 -7.69
CA CYS A 285 1.34 21.72 -6.94
C CYS A 285 2.30 22.91 -7.02
N ALA A 286 2.81 23.45 -5.90
CA ALA A 286 3.70 24.62 -5.96
C ALA A 286 5.14 24.24 -6.39
N ALA A 287 5.55 22.98 -6.20
CA ALA A 287 6.92 22.52 -6.41
C ALA A 287 7.48 22.77 -7.82
N PRO A 288 6.74 22.64 -8.94
CA PRO A 288 7.25 22.98 -10.26
C PRO A 288 7.76 24.42 -10.35
N ALA A 289 7.02 25.38 -9.80
CA ALA A 289 7.37 26.81 -9.89
C ALA A 289 8.44 27.21 -8.86
N VAL A 290 8.32 26.73 -7.62
CA VAL A 290 9.19 27.18 -6.52
C VAL A 290 10.48 26.38 -6.38
N THR A 291 10.54 25.20 -6.99
CA THR A 291 11.68 24.29 -6.91
C THR A 291 12.28 24.07 -8.29
N LEU A 292 11.58 23.36 -9.20
CA LEU A 292 12.16 22.98 -10.49
C LEU A 292 12.47 24.17 -11.41
N ALA A 293 11.57 25.17 -11.48
CA ALA A 293 11.80 26.38 -12.27
C ALA A 293 12.90 27.25 -11.66
N TYR A 294 12.96 27.36 -10.33
CA TYR A 294 14.03 28.07 -9.62
C TYR A 294 15.40 27.42 -9.88
N TRP A 295 15.44 26.08 -9.87
CA TRP A 295 16.60 25.28 -10.30
C TRP A 295 16.76 25.21 -11.83
N GLY A 296 15.98 25.99 -12.59
CA GLY A 296 15.93 26.07 -14.06
C GLY A 296 15.91 24.72 -14.77
N MET A 297 15.41 23.69 -14.12
CA MET A 297 15.18 22.37 -14.72
C MET A 297 14.06 22.45 -15.77
N LEU A 298 13.16 23.44 -15.64
CA LEU A 298 12.05 23.69 -16.57
C LEU A 298 12.38 24.68 -17.71
N LYS A 299 13.64 25.09 -17.85
CA LYS A 299 14.06 26.05 -18.90
C LYS A 299 13.76 25.50 -20.31
N GLY A 300 12.92 26.23 -21.04
CA GLY A 300 12.48 25.92 -22.40
C GLY A 300 11.45 24.78 -22.47
N LEU A 301 10.87 24.36 -21.35
CA LEU A 301 9.88 23.29 -21.28
C LEU A 301 8.48 23.85 -21.05
N LYS A 302 7.47 23.13 -21.54
CA LYS A 302 6.08 23.27 -21.12
C LYS A 302 5.91 22.72 -19.71
N ALA A 303 5.27 23.49 -18.84
CA ALA A 303 5.01 23.06 -17.47
C ALA A 303 3.69 23.64 -16.93
N THR A 304 3.10 22.92 -16.01
CA THR A 304 1.98 23.38 -15.17
C THR A 304 2.41 23.41 -13.71
N CYS A 305 1.66 24.12 -12.87
CA CYS A 305 1.80 24.09 -11.42
C CYS A 305 0.49 24.53 -10.79
N TYR A 306 0.45 24.64 -9.46
CA TYR A 306 -0.72 25.18 -8.77
C TYR A 306 -1.10 26.55 -9.36
N PRO A 307 -2.37 26.81 -9.70
CA PRO A 307 -2.75 28.02 -10.46
C PRO A 307 -2.22 29.34 -9.88
N LEU A 308 -2.22 29.50 -8.55
CA LEU A 308 -1.68 30.69 -7.87
C LEU A 308 -0.15 30.86 -7.99
N PHE A 309 0.56 29.84 -8.46
CA PHE A 309 2.01 29.85 -8.65
C PHE A 309 2.42 29.93 -10.12
N MET A 310 1.47 29.91 -11.07
CA MET A 310 1.75 29.97 -12.51
C MET A 310 2.48 31.27 -12.89
N GLU A 311 2.14 32.39 -12.25
CA GLU A 311 2.82 33.68 -12.43
C GLU A 311 4.27 33.70 -11.93
N LYS A 312 4.68 32.73 -11.10
CA LYS A 312 6.05 32.61 -10.58
C LYS A 312 7.00 31.88 -11.53
N PHE A 313 6.48 31.30 -12.60
CA PHE A 313 7.34 30.76 -13.64
C PHE A 313 8.18 31.88 -14.28
N THR A 314 9.46 31.60 -14.51
CA THR A 314 10.33 32.54 -15.21
C THR A 314 9.92 32.62 -16.69
N ALA A 315 10.33 33.70 -17.37
CA ALA A 315 10.05 33.89 -18.81
C ALA A 315 10.61 32.76 -19.71
N GLU A 316 11.47 31.90 -19.17
CA GLU A 316 12.06 30.77 -19.88
C GLU A 316 11.21 29.49 -19.78
N VAL A 317 10.17 29.45 -18.95
CA VAL A 317 9.22 28.32 -18.85
C VAL A 317 7.98 28.65 -19.69
N ILE A 318 7.42 27.66 -20.39
CA ILE A 318 6.19 27.83 -21.17
C ILE A 318 5.01 27.35 -20.29
N PRO A 319 4.26 28.25 -19.63
CA PRO A 319 3.14 27.85 -18.79
C PRO A 319 2.04 27.20 -19.63
N VAL A 320 1.51 26.08 -19.15
CA VAL A 320 0.35 25.39 -19.73
C VAL A 320 -0.67 25.15 -18.64
N ASP A 321 -1.88 25.66 -18.83
CA ASP A 321 -3.01 25.40 -17.94
C ASP A 321 -3.63 24.03 -18.27
N SER A 322 -3.09 23.00 -17.64
CA SER A 322 -3.54 21.61 -17.73
C SER A 322 -3.25 20.92 -16.40
N ARG A 323 -4.11 19.96 -16.03
CA ARG A 323 -3.99 19.17 -14.80
C ARG A 323 -2.62 18.51 -14.66
N VAL A 324 -2.15 17.88 -15.74
CA VAL A 324 -0.83 17.28 -15.87
C VAL A 324 -0.20 17.72 -17.19
N VAL A 325 1.10 17.98 -17.19
CA VAL A 325 1.90 18.30 -18.38
C VAL A 325 3.14 17.42 -18.40
N VAL A 326 3.32 16.70 -19.52
CA VAL A 326 4.52 15.93 -19.81
C VAL A 326 5.28 16.62 -20.94
N ASP A 327 6.51 17.06 -20.68
CA ASP A 327 7.41 17.59 -21.70
C ASP A 327 8.81 17.01 -21.55
N ARG A 328 9.23 16.23 -22.55
CA ARG A 328 10.48 15.44 -22.55
C ARG A 328 10.59 14.52 -21.34
N ASN A 329 11.42 14.88 -20.36
CA ASN A 329 11.68 14.12 -19.14
C ASN A 329 11.05 14.79 -17.89
N ALA A 330 10.35 15.91 -18.07
CA ALA A 330 9.65 16.58 -16.99
C ALA A 330 8.17 16.20 -17.00
N VAL A 331 7.66 15.82 -15.83
CA VAL A 331 6.22 15.69 -15.56
C VAL A 331 5.85 16.73 -14.51
N THR A 332 4.86 17.57 -14.80
CA THR A 332 4.39 18.58 -13.84
C THR A 332 2.88 18.50 -13.65
N SER A 333 2.39 18.86 -12.47
CA SER A 333 0.98 18.69 -12.12
C SER A 333 0.45 19.78 -11.18
N GLN A 334 -0.86 20.03 -11.17
CA GLN A 334 -1.46 21.23 -10.56
C GLN A 334 -1.75 21.14 -9.06
N GLY A 335 -2.09 19.99 -8.49
CA GLY A 335 -2.53 19.93 -7.09
C GLY A 335 -2.84 18.53 -6.54
N PRO A 336 -3.21 18.39 -5.25
CA PRO A 336 -3.48 17.09 -4.64
C PRO A 336 -4.52 16.25 -5.39
N GLY A 337 -5.57 16.88 -5.92
CA GLY A 337 -6.62 16.27 -6.72
C GLY A 337 -6.16 15.73 -8.09
N THR A 338 -4.92 16.01 -8.49
CA THR A 338 -4.27 15.50 -9.72
C THR A 338 -3.15 14.49 -9.43
N ALA A 339 -2.94 14.09 -8.17
CA ALA A 339 -1.77 13.31 -7.77
C ALA A 339 -1.72 11.90 -8.40
N ILE A 340 -2.86 11.22 -8.54
CA ILE A 340 -2.90 9.91 -9.22
C ILE A 340 -2.61 10.07 -10.73
N GLU A 341 -3.17 11.09 -11.37
CA GLU A 341 -2.91 11.39 -12.80
C GLU A 341 -1.42 11.69 -13.04
N PHE A 342 -0.82 12.48 -12.15
CA PHE A 342 0.61 12.78 -12.14
C PHE A 342 1.47 11.53 -12.06
N ALA A 343 1.14 10.62 -11.12
CA ALA A 343 1.88 9.39 -10.93
C ALA A 343 1.70 8.42 -12.11
N LEU A 344 0.50 8.31 -12.68
CA LEU A 344 0.25 7.50 -13.87
C LEU A 344 0.99 8.00 -15.10
N ALA A 345 1.10 9.33 -15.29
CA ALA A 345 1.92 9.90 -16.36
C ALA A 345 3.40 9.50 -16.22
N MET A 346 3.91 9.38 -14.98
CA MET A 346 5.26 8.88 -14.74
C MET A 346 5.37 7.37 -14.99
N VAL A 347 4.35 6.58 -14.60
CA VAL A 347 4.31 5.13 -14.93
C VAL A 347 4.35 4.92 -16.44
N GLU A 348 3.57 5.68 -17.22
CA GLU A 348 3.60 5.60 -18.68
C GLU A 348 4.99 5.93 -19.23
N LYS A 349 5.67 6.94 -18.67
CA LYS A 349 7.01 7.33 -19.10
C LYS A 349 8.09 6.31 -18.73
N LEU A 350 7.95 5.62 -17.60
CA LEU A 350 8.93 4.64 -17.12
C LEU A 350 8.73 3.25 -17.71
N TYR A 351 7.46 2.84 -17.89
CA TYR A 351 7.09 1.45 -18.19
C TYR A 351 6.21 1.29 -19.43
N GLY A 352 5.76 2.40 -20.04
CA GLY A 352 4.88 2.38 -21.20
C GLY A 352 3.39 2.39 -20.84
N LYS A 353 2.58 2.65 -21.86
CA LYS A 353 1.13 2.86 -21.74
C LYS A 353 0.38 1.64 -21.20
N GLU A 354 0.74 0.44 -21.63
CA GLU A 354 0.09 -0.81 -21.18
C GLU A 354 0.21 -0.99 -19.67
N LYS A 355 1.42 -0.79 -19.10
CA LYS A 355 1.63 -0.85 -17.65
C LYS A 355 0.86 0.23 -16.91
N MET A 356 0.77 1.44 -17.48
CA MET A 356 -0.03 2.52 -16.90
C MET A 356 -1.51 2.12 -16.84
N GLU A 357 -2.07 1.57 -17.91
CA GLU A 357 -3.47 1.11 -17.96
C GLU A 357 -3.74 -0.04 -16.97
N GLU A 358 -2.80 -0.98 -16.83
CA GLU A 358 -2.84 -2.06 -15.82
C GLU A 358 -2.90 -1.49 -14.39
N VAL A 359 -2.06 -0.50 -14.08
CA VAL A 359 -2.02 0.14 -12.76
C VAL A 359 -3.26 1.00 -12.52
N ALA A 360 -3.76 1.70 -13.54
CA ALA A 360 -4.92 2.58 -13.45
C ALA A 360 -6.23 1.82 -13.23
N GLY A 361 -6.39 0.64 -13.85
CA GLY A 361 -7.59 -0.19 -13.78
C GLY A 361 -8.18 -0.37 -12.36
N PRO A 362 -7.42 -0.94 -11.40
CA PRO A 362 -7.90 -1.18 -10.04
C PRO A 362 -8.02 0.09 -9.18
N LEU A 363 -7.63 1.27 -9.68
CA LEU A 363 -7.83 2.54 -8.96
C LEU A 363 -9.25 3.09 -9.15
N TYR A 364 -9.97 2.71 -10.21
CA TYR A 364 -11.32 3.22 -10.53
C TYR A 364 -11.38 4.74 -10.61
N LEU A 365 -10.45 5.30 -11.38
CA LEU A 365 -10.38 6.73 -11.64
C LEU A 365 -11.69 7.29 -12.19
N ARG A 366 -11.89 8.57 -11.90
CA ARG A 366 -13.06 9.30 -12.35
C ARG A 366 -12.98 9.54 -13.87
N PRO A 367 -14.09 9.37 -14.63
CA PRO A 367 -14.05 9.52 -16.09
C PRO A 367 -13.98 10.98 -16.57
N GLN A 368 -14.46 11.94 -15.78
CA GLN A 368 -14.48 13.36 -16.12
C GLN A 368 -13.85 14.18 -14.99
N HIS A 369 -12.59 14.52 -15.15
CA HIS A 369 -11.85 15.38 -14.22
C HIS A 369 -12.34 16.84 -14.34
N GLY A 370 -12.43 17.56 -13.22
CA GLY A 370 -12.91 18.96 -13.20
C GLY A 370 -14.44 19.14 -13.25
N ALA A 371 -15.23 18.07 -13.44
CA ALA A 371 -16.69 18.14 -13.31
C ALA A 371 -17.11 18.09 -11.83
N GLU A 372 -18.38 18.40 -11.51
CA GLU A 372 -18.91 18.20 -10.15
C GLU A 372 -18.98 16.72 -9.77
N TYR A 373 -18.50 16.35 -8.58
CA TYR A 373 -18.64 14.97 -8.10
C TYR A 373 -20.10 14.67 -7.72
N THR A 374 -20.49 13.40 -7.83
CA THR A 374 -21.88 12.96 -7.60
C THR A 374 -21.96 12.04 -6.39
N ILE A 375 -22.96 12.27 -5.55
CA ILE A 375 -23.29 11.42 -4.41
C ILE A 375 -24.63 10.72 -4.70
N GLU A 376 -24.68 9.40 -4.61
CA GLU A 376 -25.94 8.68 -4.60
C GLU A 376 -26.52 8.73 -3.18
N GLU A 377 -27.44 9.67 -2.94
CA GLU A 377 -28.06 9.84 -1.62
C GLU A 377 -29.44 9.18 -1.54
N LEU A 378 -29.59 8.29 -0.58
CA LEU A 378 -30.75 7.47 -0.30
C LEU A 378 -31.17 7.66 1.15
N ASN A 379 -32.48 7.64 1.42
CA ASN A 379 -33.02 7.82 2.78
C ASN A 379 -32.39 9.02 3.50
N SER A 380 -32.34 10.16 2.83
CA SER A 380 -31.61 11.35 3.27
C SER A 380 -31.99 11.76 4.71
N VAL A 381 -30.96 12.01 5.51
CA VAL A 381 -31.07 12.55 6.87
C VAL A 381 -30.01 13.63 7.05
N GLU A 382 -30.26 14.57 7.95
CA GLU A 382 -29.26 15.55 8.37
C GLU A 382 -28.27 14.89 9.34
N TRP A 383 -26.98 15.20 9.17
CA TRP A 383 -25.96 14.75 10.10
C TRP A 383 -25.77 15.84 11.16
N GLU A 384 -26.33 15.63 12.34
CA GLU A 384 -26.23 16.59 13.43
C GLU A 384 -24.84 16.52 14.08
N CYS A 385 -24.15 17.67 14.15
CA CYS A 385 -22.97 17.85 14.96
C CYS A 385 -23.11 19.13 15.79
N GLY A 386 -23.06 19.01 17.12
CA GLY A 386 -23.31 20.13 18.03
C GLY A 386 -22.16 21.15 18.12
N SER A 387 -20.98 20.83 17.57
CA SER A 387 -19.79 21.70 17.58
C SER A 387 -18.83 21.30 16.45
N THR A 388 -17.52 21.41 16.64
CA THR A 388 -16.53 20.91 15.69
C THR A 388 -16.61 19.38 15.57
N PRO A 389 -16.87 18.83 14.35
CA PRO A 389 -17.02 17.39 14.17
C PRO A 389 -15.85 16.57 14.69
N GLN A 390 -16.14 15.61 15.58
CA GLN A 390 -15.19 14.63 16.07
C GLN A 390 -15.22 13.40 15.17
N VAL A 391 -14.14 13.13 14.44
CA VAL A 391 -14.06 12.02 13.49
C VAL A 391 -13.01 11.01 13.93
N LEU A 392 -13.38 9.73 13.97
CA LEU A 392 -12.46 8.63 14.15
C LEU A 392 -12.09 8.03 12.78
N VAL A 393 -10.79 8.00 12.49
CA VAL A 393 -10.22 7.25 11.36
C VAL A 393 -9.32 6.14 11.94
N PRO A 394 -9.82 4.90 12.08
CA PRO A 394 -8.97 3.81 12.52
C PRO A 394 -8.02 3.38 11.39
N VAL A 395 -6.80 3.04 11.76
CA VAL A 395 -5.74 2.61 10.84
C VAL A 395 -5.09 1.32 11.35
N ALA A 396 -4.78 0.44 10.41
CA ALA A 396 -4.17 -0.87 10.63
C ALA A 396 -2.98 -1.07 9.68
N ASN A 397 -2.09 -2.00 10.01
CA ASN A 397 -1.12 -2.47 9.03
C ASN A 397 -1.88 -2.98 7.79
N GLY A 398 -1.42 -2.56 6.62
CA GLY A 398 -2.07 -2.92 5.37
C GLY A 398 -3.26 -2.04 4.96
N SER A 399 -3.53 -0.95 5.67
CA SER A 399 -4.50 0.08 5.23
C SER A 399 -4.05 0.70 3.91
N GLU A 400 -5.00 1.04 3.04
CA GLU A 400 -4.72 1.73 1.77
C GLU A 400 -4.33 3.19 2.04
N GLU A 401 -3.13 3.57 1.62
CA GLU A 401 -2.55 4.88 1.94
C GLU A 401 -3.29 6.07 1.32
N ILE A 402 -3.65 6.02 0.04
CA ILE A 402 -4.38 7.11 -0.64
C ILE A 402 -5.71 7.37 0.06
N GLU A 403 -6.45 6.31 0.40
CA GLU A 403 -7.74 6.39 1.08
C GLU A 403 -7.59 6.94 2.51
N ALA A 404 -6.61 6.47 3.27
CA ALA A 404 -6.37 6.94 4.63
C ALA A 404 -5.94 8.41 4.65
N PHE A 405 -5.00 8.82 3.79
CA PHE A 405 -4.54 10.21 3.75
C PHE A 405 -5.60 11.17 3.23
N ASN A 406 -6.43 10.78 2.25
CA ASN A 406 -7.57 11.62 1.84
C ASN A 406 -8.54 11.86 3.00
N LEU A 407 -8.90 10.81 3.76
CA LEU A 407 -9.76 10.95 4.92
C LEU A 407 -9.17 11.90 5.97
N ILE A 408 -7.89 11.76 6.29
CA ILE A 408 -7.25 12.57 7.33
C ILE A 408 -7.07 14.03 6.87
N ASP A 409 -6.45 14.21 5.70
CA ASP A 409 -6.08 15.52 5.16
C ASP A 409 -7.30 16.40 4.89
N VAL A 410 -8.25 15.89 4.08
CA VAL A 410 -9.39 16.67 3.60
C VAL A 410 -10.36 17.00 4.74
N LEU A 411 -10.58 16.09 5.69
CA LEU A 411 -11.44 16.38 6.85
C LEU A 411 -10.80 17.39 7.80
N ARG A 412 -9.47 17.33 8.01
CA ARG A 412 -8.76 18.35 8.81
C ARG A 412 -8.74 19.71 8.11
N ARG A 413 -8.58 19.77 6.77
CA ARG A 413 -8.75 21.00 5.98
C ARG A 413 -10.16 21.58 6.08
N ALA A 414 -11.17 20.72 6.17
CA ALA A 414 -12.54 21.14 6.37
C ALA A 414 -12.79 21.73 7.77
N GLY A 415 -11.94 21.42 8.73
CA GLY A 415 -12.01 21.89 10.11
C GLY A 415 -12.49 20.83 11.11
N ALA A 416 -12.62 19.56 10.71
CA ALA A 416 -12.96 18.47 11.63
C ALA A 416 -11.79 18.15 12.57
N ASN A 417 -12.10 17.75 13.79
CA ASN A 417 -11.12 17.14 14.69
C ASN A 417 -11.01 15.65 14.35
N VAL A 418 -10.01 15.29 13.55
CA VAL A 418 -9.77 13.91 13.13
C VAL A 418 -8.77 13.25 14.06
N ILE A 419 -9.24 12.21 14.76
CA ILE A 419 -8.43 11.30 15.57
C ILE A 419 -8.07 10.08 14.73
N VAL A 420 -6.78 9.91 14.46
CA VAL A 420 -6.23 8.72 13.80
C VAL A 420 -5.88 7.70 14.88
N ALA A 421 -6.58 6.56 14.91
CA ALA A 421 -6.39 5.55 15.94
C ALA A 421 -5.78 4.26 15.39
N SER A 422 -4.65 3.82 15.96
CA SER A 422 -4.06 2.53 15.61
C SER A 422 -4.85 1.38 16.23
N VAL A 423 -5.27 0.42 15.41
CA VAL A 423 -5.86 -0.85 15.88
C VAL A 423 -4.81 -1.93 16.17
N GLU A 424 -3.53 -1.59 16.01
CA GLU A 424 -2.40 -2.47 16.29
C GLU A 424 -1.93 -2.33 17.74
N GLU A 425 -0.77 -2.89 18.06
CA GLU A 425 -0.11 -2.72 19.37
C GLU A 425 0.79 -1.47 19.44
N LYS A 426 1.01 -0.79 18.30
CA LYS A 426 1.87 0.38 18.17
C LYS A 426 1.19 1.48 17.36
N LEU A 427 1.59 2.72 17.59
CA LEU A 427 1.11 3.88 16.84
C LEU A 427 1.60 3.90 15.39
N GLN A 428 2.79 3.39 15.14
CA GLN A 428 3.33 3.30 13.78
C GLN A 428 2.64 2.17 13.01
N ILE A 429 2.04 2.54 11.89
CA ILE A 429 1.34 1.69 10.94
C ILE A 429 2.12 1.63 9.64
N VAL A 430 2.31 0.41 9.12
CA VAL A 430 2.86 0.17 7.78
C VAL A 430 1.69 -0.02 6.81
N THR A 431 1.55 0.85 5.82
CA THR A 431 0.45 0.77 4.84
C THR A 431 0.61 -0.40 3.86
N ARG A 432 -0.43 -0.66 3.04
CA ARG A 432 -0.59 -1.87 2.19
C ARG A 432 0.62 -2.26 1.37
N ARG A 433 1.33 -1.31 0.75
CA ARG A 433 2.49 -1.61 -0.10
C ARG A 433 3.84 -1.42 0.60
N HIS A 434 3.83 -1.30 1.93
CA HIS A 434 5.01 -1.23 2.80
C HIS A 434 5.98 -0.07 2.54
N LYS A 435 5.48 1.08 2.04
CA LYS A 435 6.33 2.25 1.73
C LYS A 435 5.84 3.57 2.33
N PHE A 436 4.66 3.59 2.92
CA PHE A 436 4.24 4.70 3.78
C PHE A 436 4.07 4.20 5.21
N ASN A 437 4.77 4.86 6.12
CA ASN A 437 4.63 4.62 7.55
C ASN A 437 3.86 5.81 8.13
N LEU A 438 2.63 5.58 8.59
CA LEU A 438 1.82 6.58 9.27
C LEU A 438 1.99 6.38 10.78
N ILE A 439 2.15 7.47 11.54
CA ILE A 439 2.04 7.43 13.00
C ILE A 439 0.63 7.90 13.37
N ALA A 440 -0.16 7.00 13.95
CA ALA A 440 -1.46 7.32 14.52
C ALA A 440 -1.34 8.29 15.70
N ASP A 441 -2.41 9.03 15.98
CA ASP A 441 -2.47 9.99 17.09
C ASP A 441 -2.55 9.28 18.44
N MET A 442 -3.27 8.15 18.51
CA MET A 442 -3.45 7.35 19.71
C MET A 442 -3.76 5.88 19.41
N MET A 443 -3.80 5.05 20.44
CA MET A 443 -4.25 3.66 20.33
C MET A 443 -5.78 3.59 20.30
N LEU A 444 -6.34 2.57 19.65
CA LEU A 444 -7.79 2.34 19.63
C LEU A 444 -8.37 2.22 21.05
N ASP A 445 -7.61 1.64 21.97
CA ASP A 445 -8.01 1.47 23.38
C ASP A 445 -8.27 2.80 24.10
N GLU A 446 -7.60 3.87 23.69
CA GLU A 446 -7.83 5.22 24.20
C GLU A 446 -9.04 5.84 23.49
N ALA A 447 -9.14 5.63 22.18
CA ALA A 447 -10.23 6.14 21.36
C ALA A 447 -11.60 5.56 21.76
N THR A 448 -11.68 4.33 22.30
CA THR A 448 -12.96 3.74 22.75
C THR A 448 -13.62 4.47 23.92
N GLU A 449 -12.86 5.29 24.66
CA GLU A 449 -13.36 6.12 25.76
C GLU A 449 -13.89 7.49 25.28
N MET A 450 -13.78 7.77 23.98
CA MET A 450 -14.23 9.02 23.36
C MET A 450 -15.58 8.86 22.67
N GLN A 451 -16.20 10.00 22.31
CA GLN A 451 -17.39 10.04 21.47
C GLN A 451 -17.05 10.67 20.14
N PHE A 452 -17.59 10.08 19.07
CA PHE A 452 -17.37 10.56 17.70
C PHE A 452 -18.71 10.86 17.04
N ASP A 453 -18.70 11.87 16.18
CA ASP A 453 -19.80 12.21 15.29
C ASP A 453 -19.75 11.35 14.02
N LEU A 454 -18.54 10.92 13.62
CA LEU A 454 -18.33 10.01 12.50
C LEU A 454 -17.23 9.00 12.81
N ILE A 455 -17.46 7.74 12.44
CA ILE A 455 -16.39 6.72 12.34
C ILE A 455 -16.27 6.29 10.88
N VAL A 456 -15.11 6.50 10.27
CA VAL A 456 -14.91 6.20 8.84
C VAL A 456 -13.60 5.46 8.60
N MET A 457 -13.69 4.33 7.89
CA MET A 457 -12.56 3.41 7.70
C MET A 457 -12.01 3.46 6.27
N PRO A 458 -10.67 3.54 6.08
CA PRO A 458 -10.05 3.26 4.79
C PRO A 458 -10.17 1.77 4.46
N GLY A 459 -9.85 1.40 3.23
CA GLY A 459 -9.74 0.02 2.78
C GLY A 459 -8.32 -0.53 2.87
N GLY A 460 -7.97 -1.34 1.87
CA GLY A 460 -6.82 -2.25 1.92
C GLY A 460 -7.21 -3.57 2.56
N LEU A 461 -7.01 -4.70 1.87
CA LEU A 461 -7.55 -6.00 2.30
C LEU A 461 -7.04 -6.42 3.68
N GLN A 462 -5.73 -6.36 3.91
CA GLN A 462 -5.12 -6.69 5.20
C GLN A 462 -5.61 -5.76 6.31
N GLY A 463 -5.66 -4.45 6.05
CA GLY A 463 -6.19 -3.48 7.01
C GLY A 463 -7.65 -3.75 7.34
N ALA A 464 -8.48 -4.02 6.33
CA ALA A 464 -9.89 -4.34 6.50
C ALA A 464 -10.11 -5.65 7.28
N GLN A 465 -9.31 -6.69 7.05
CA GLN A 465 -9.34 -7.93 7.84
C GLN A 465 -8.96 -7.66 9.31
N LYS A 466 -7.95 -6.82 9.54
CA LYS A 466 -7.57 -6.41 10.89
C LYS A 466 -8.68 -5.61 11.58
N PHE A 467 -9.34 -4.68 10.89
CA PHE A 467 -10.51 -3.97 11.41
C PHE A 467 -11.63 -4.95 11.78
N ALA A 468 -11.96 -5.89 10.88
CA ALA A 468 -13.03 -6.85 11.06
C ALA A 468 -12.82 -7.80 12.25
N SER A 469 -11.56 -8.18 12.52
CA SER A 469 -11.18 -9.05 13.65
C SER A 469 -10.98 -8.29 14.97
N THR A 470 -10.89 -6.96 14.93
CA THR A 470 -10.70 -6.12 16.12
C THR A 470 -12.04 -5.86 16.81
N LYS A 471 -12.39 -6.72 17.78
CA LYS A 471 -13.68 -6.67 18.50
C LYS A 471 -14.04 -5.27 19.03
N LYS A 472 -13.07 -4.56 19.63
CA LYS A 472 -13.29 -3.22 20.20
C LYS A 472 -13.79 -2.21 19.15
N LEU A 473 -13.20 -2.24 17.95
CA LEU A 473 -13.62 -1.38 16.84
C LEU A 473 -15.03 -1.76 16.34
N VAL A 474 -15.29 -3.06 16.19
CA VAL A 474 -16.61 -3.56 15.75
C VAL A 474 -17.70 -3.19 16.76
N ASP A 475 -17.44 -3.33 18.06
CA ASP A 475 -18.38 -2.93 19.11
C ASP A 475 -18.64 -1.41 19.06
N LEU A 476 -17.59 -0.61 18.83
CA LEU A 476 -17.71 0.85 18.70
C LEU A 476 -18.56 1.24 17.47
N LEU A 477 -18.36 0.59 16.32
CA LEU A 477 -19.16 0.78 15.11
C LEU A 477 -20.64 0.39 15.31
N LYS A 478 -20.91 -0.71 16.01
CA LYS A 478 -22.28 -1.12 16.34
C LYS A 478 -22.96 -0.09 17.22
N LYS A 479 -22.28 0.38 18.26
CA LYS A 479 -22.77 1.47 19.13
C LYS A 479 -23.04 2.75 18.33
N GLN A 480 -22.16 3.11 17.39
CA GLN A 480 -22.33 4.26 16.50
C GLN A 480 -23.60 4.13 15.67
N ALA A 481 -23.79 2.98 15.01
CA ALA A 481 -24.95 2.70 14.17
C ALA A 481 -26.26 2.65 14.99
N GLU A 482 -26.27 2.00 16.16
CA GLU A 482 -27.42 1.93 17.08
C GLU A 482 -27.81 3.31 17.63
N SER A 483 -26.85 4.22 17.76
CA SER A 483 -27.07 5.61 18.18
C SER A 483 -27.52 6.52 17.03
N ASN A 484 -27.82 5.97 15.84
CA ASN A 484 -28.13 6.72 14.63
C ASN A 484 -27.09 7.78 14.28
N LYS A 485 -25.81 7.54 14.61
CA LYS A 485 -24.73 8.45 14.23
C LYS A 485 -24.07 8.01 12.92
N PRO A 486 -23.52 8.96 12.15
CA PRO A 486 -22.78 8.66 10.93
C PRO A 486 -21.64 7.65 11.11
N TYR A 487 -21.52 6.74 10.15
CA TYR A 487 -20.38 5.84 10.00
C TYR A 487 -20.19 5.45 8.54
N GLY A 488 -18.99 4.99 8.18
CA GLY A 488 -18.72 4.64 6.80
C GLY A 488 -17.43 3.90 6.55
N ALA A 489 -17.26 3.47 5.31
CA ALA A 489 -16.07 2.74 4.89
C ALA A 489 -15.86 2.81 3.38
N ILE A 490 -14.61 2.71 2.93
CA ILE A 490 -14.26 2.67 1.50
C ILE A 490 -13.57 1.34 1.16
N CYS A 491 -13.69 0.93 -0.11
CA CYS A 491 -12.92 -0.16 -0.70
C CYS A 491 -13.21 -1.53 -0.09
N ALA A 492 -12.23 -2.20 0.53
CA ALA A 492 -12.43 -3.53 1.09
C ALA A 492 -13.29 -3.51 2.36
N SER A 493 -13.28 -2.39 3.09
CA SER A 493 -13.87 -2.29 4.43
C SER A 493 -15.40 -2.41 4.48
N PRO A 494 -16.19 -1.90 3.50
CA PRO A 494 -17.63 -2.21 3.43
C PRO A 494 -17.92 -3.72 3.40
N ALA A 495 -17.20 -4.48 2.58
CA ALA A 495 -17.42 -5.91 2.40
C ALA A 495 -16.84 -6.77 3.54
N HIS A 496 -15.71 -6.39 4.10
CA HIS A 496 -15.02 -7.17 5.14
C HIS A 496 -15.40 -6.76 6.57
N VAL A 497 -15.78 -5.50 6.80
CA VAL A 497 -16.12 -4.99 8.13
C VAL A 497 -17.62 -4.78 8.26
N LEU A 498 -18.24 -3.99 7.39
CA LEU A 498 -19.64 -3.58 7.61
C LEU A 498 -20.63 -4.73 7.34
N GLN A 499 -20.46 -5.43 6.22
CA GLN A 499 -21.37 -6.51 5.79
C GLN A 499 -21.42 -7.69 6.78
N PRO A 500 -20.29 -8.29 7.23
CA PRO A 500 -20.32 -9.48 8.08
C PRO A 500 -20.79 -9.19 9.51
N HIS A 501 -20.64 -7.94 9.96
CA HIS A 501 -21.04 -7.50 11.29
C HIS A 501 -22.48 -6.95 11.36
N GLY A 502 -23.24 -7.06 10.26
CA GLY A 502 -24.65 -6.68 10.19
C GLY A 502 -24.89 -5.17 10.10
N LEU A 503 -23.84 -4.37 9.90
CA LEU A 503 -23.93 -2.92 9.81
C LEU A 503 -24.60 -2.45 8.50
N LEU A 504 -24.67 -3.30 7.47
CA LEU A 504 -25.36 -2.98 6.22
C LEU A 504 -26.83 -3.44 6.16
N LYS A 505 -27.39 -3.93 7.28
CA LYS A 505 -28.75 -4.49 7.28
C LYS A 505 -29.79 -3.41 6.91
N GLY A 506 -30.49 -3.64 5.80
CA GLY A 506 -31.53 -2.72 5.30
C GLY A 506 -30.96 -1.43 4.69
N LYS A 507 -29.66 -1.40 4.39
CA LYS A 507 -28.96 -0.26 3.80
C LYS A 507 -28.41 -0.60 2.43
N LYS A 508 -28.37 0.39 1.54
CA LYS A 508 -27.66 0.34 0.27
C LYS A 508 -26.22 0.79 0.48
N ALA A 509 -25.29 0.08 -0.16
CA ALA A 509 -23.87 0.35 -0.05
C ALA A 509 -23.15 0.02 -1.35
N THR A 510 -21.94 0.55 -1.47
CA THR A 510 -20.96 0.17 -2.48
C THR A 510 -19.68 -0.31 -1.80
N ALA A 511 -18.80 -0.97 -2.56
CA ALA A 511 -17.55 -1.52 -2.06
C ALA A 511 -16.52 -1.59 -3.20
N PHE A 512 -15.32 -2.10 -2.90
CA PHE A 512 -14.35 -2.45 -3.92
C PHE A 512 -14.99 -3.37 -4.96
N PRO A 513 -14.95 -3.05 -6.27
CA PRO A 513 -15.77 -3.78 -7.24
C PRO A 513 -15.49 -5.30 -7.28
N PRO A 514 -14.23 -5.77 -7.21
CA PRO A 514 -13.95 -7.21 -7.05
C PRO A 514 -14.56 -7.87 -5.81
N MET A 515 -14.92 -7.10 -4.78
CA MET A 515 -15.54 -7.56 -3.53
C MET A 515 -17.05 -7.24 -3.44
N SER A 516 -17.64 -6.62 -4.47
CA SER A 516 -19.06 -6.25 -4.46
C SER A 516 -19.99 -7.47 -4.32
N HIS A 517 -19.55 -8.64 -4.81
CA HIS A 517 -20.27 -9.91 -4.67
C HIS A 517 -20.44 -10.37 -3.21
N LEU A 518 -19.65 -9.84 -2.28
CA LEU A 518 -19.76 -10.14 -0.85
C LEU A 518 -20.89 -9.34 -0.19
N LEU A 519 -21.37 -8.27 -0.82
CA LEU A 519 -22.52 -7.52 -0.33
C LEU A 519 -23.81 -8.31 -0.60
N THR A 520 -24.70 -8.34 0.40
CA THR A 520 -26.01 -9.00 0.27
C THR A 520 -26.91 -8.23 -0.71
N ASP A 521 -26.78 -6.91 -0.75
CA ASP A 521 -27.47 -6.04 -1.68
C ASP A 521 -26.46 -5.36 -2.61
N GLN A 522 -26.50 -5.73 -3.89
CA GLN A 522 -25.55 -5.24 -4.90
C GLN A 522 -26.12 -4.08 -5.74
N SER A 523 -27.33 -3.61 -5.44
CA SER A 523 -28.05 -2.65 -6.29
C SER A 523 -27.38 -1.28 -6.38
N ALA A 524 -26.50 -0.93 -5.44
CA ALA A 524 -25.78 0.34 -5.43
C ALA A 524 -24.27 0.23 -5.70
N CYS A 525 -23.75 -0.97 -6.03
CA CYS A 525 -22.31 -1.23 -6.18
C CYS A 525 -21.62 -0.46 -7.33
N GLU A 526 -22.39 0.03 -8.31
CA GLU A 526 -21.82 0.82 -9.41
C GLU A 526 -21.63 2.31 -9.08
N HIS A 527 -22.27 2.81 -8.02
CA HIS A 527 -22.12 4.20 -7.61
C HIS A 527 -20.78 4.42 -6.92
N ARG A 528 -20.12 5.54 -7.25
CA ARG A 528 -18.79 5.90 -6.73
C ARG A 528 -18.81 6.21 -5.24
N VAL A 529 -19.86 6.91 -4.79
CA VAL A 529 -20.14 7.22 -3.40
C VAL A 529 -21.63 6.98 -3.16
N VAL A 530 -21.97 6.24 -2.11
CA VAL A 530 -23.35 5.96 -1.69
C VAL A 530 -23.53 6.44 -0.27
N VAL A 531 -24.54 7.28 -0.04
CA VAL A 531 -25.02 7.69 1.28
C VAL A 531 -26.41 7.07 1.47
N ASP A 532 -26.60 6.25 2.50
CA ASP A 532 -27.92 5.73 2.90
C ASP A 532 -28.21 6.13 4.35
N GLY A 533 -28.88 7.26 4.53
CA GLY A 533 -29.07 7.91 5.83
C GLY A 533 -27.74 8.25 6.50
N ASN A 534 -27.39 7.51 7.56
CA ASN A 534 -26.16 7.69 8.34
C ASN A 534 -24.98 6.81 7.86
N LEU A 535 -25.21 5.94 6.89
CA LEU A 535 -24.14 5.11 6.30
C LEU A 535 -23.57 5.84 5.09
N ILE A 536 -22.24 5.92 4.98
CA ILE A 536 -21.56 6.32 3.75
C ILE A 536 -20.55 5.27 3.28
N THR A 537 -20.54 4.94 1.99
CA THR A 537 -19.58 3.97 1.42
C THR A 537 -19.03 4.40 0.07
N SER A 538 -17.86 3.86 -0.29
CA SER A 538 -17.20 4.15 -1.57
C SER A 538 -16.32 2.98 -2.05
N ARG A 539 -15.77 3.07 -3.27
CA ARG A 539 -15.30 1.92 -4.06
C ARG A 539 -13.79 1.65 -3.96
N ALA A 540 -12.93 2.63 -4.17
CA ALA A 540 -11.51 2.38 -4.40
C ALA A 540 -10.66 3.66 -4.21
N PRO A 541 -9.32 3.61 -4.37
CA PRO A 541 -8.47 4.79 -4.18
C PRO A 541 -8.84 5.98 -5.08
N GLY A 542 -9.24 5.72 -6.32
CA GLY A 542 -9.67 6.75 -7.26
C GLY A 542 -11.02 7.41 -6.93
N THR A 543 -11.76 6.89 -5.95
CA THR A 543 -12.97 7.53 -5.38
C THR A 543 -12.73 8.18 -4.03
N ALA A 544 -11.52 8.10 -3.46
CA ALA A 544 -11.23 8.56 -2.10
C ALA A 544 -11.52 10.04 -1.89
N THR A 545 -11.10 10.91 -2.83
CA THR A 545 -11.38 12.35 -2.73
C THR A 545 -12.87 12.66 -2.81
N GLU A 546 -13.62 11.99 -3.69
CA GLU A 546 -15.10 12.16 -3.79
C GLU A 546 -15.79 11.70 -2.51
N PHE A 547 -15.35 10.56 -1.97
CA PHE A 547 -15.85 10.01 -0.72
C PHE A 547 -15.63 10.98 0.44
N THR A 548 -14.44 11.55 0.56
CA THR A 548 -14.16 12.49 1.65
C THR A 548 -14.85 13.84 1.44
N LEU A 549 -14.96 14.35 0.20
CA LEU A 549 -15.73 15.56 -0.08
C LEU A 549 -17.23 15.39 0.21
N ALA A 550 -17.78 14.20 -0.04
CA ALA A 550 -19.15 13.88 0.35
C ALA A 550 -19.34 13.91 1.88
N ILE A 551 -18.36 13.44 2.65
CA ILE A 551 -18.36 13.56 4.11
C ILE A 551 -18.30 15.04 4.52
N VAL A 552 -17.43 15.84 3.91
CA VAL A 552 -17.35 17.28 4.18
C VAL A 552 -18.68 17.96 3.89
N GLU A 553 -19.34 17.58 2.79
CA GLU A 553 -20.65 18.11 2.44
C GLU A 553 -21.73 17.78 3.48
N LYS A 554 -21.75 16.54 3.99
CA LYS A 554 -22.69 16.15 5.05
C LYS A 554 -22.42 16.83 6.39
N LEU A 555 -21.16 17.10 6.74
CA LEU A 555 -20.77 17.69 8.03
C LEU A 555 -20.73 19.22 8.04
N PHE A 556 -20.37 19.85 6.93
CA PHE A 556 -20.09 21.29 6.84
C PHE A 556 -20.87 22.02 5.72
N GLY A 557 -21.64 21.28 4.91
CA GLY A 557 -22.41 21.81 3.79
C GLY A 557 -21.65 21.86 2.46
N ARG A 558 -22.42 21.94 1.37
CA ARG A 558 -21.94 21.92 -0.02
C ARG A 558 -20.90 23.00 -0.30
N ASP A 559 -21.11 24.23 0.17
CA ASP A 559 -20.21 25.35 -0.11
C ASP A 559 -18.79 25.10 0.43
N LYS A 560 -18.68 24.53 1.63
CA LYS A 560 -17.39 24.16 2.21
C LYS A 560 -16.73 23.05 1.40
N ALA A 561 -17.49 22.04 1.00
CA ALA A 561 -16.97 20.94 0.17
C ALA A 561 -16.48 21.44 -1.20
N VAL A 562 -17.22 22.32 -1.88
CA VAL A 562 -16.78 22.97 -3.14
C VAL A 562 -15.52 23.80 -2.93
N SER A 563 -15.43 24.55 -1.84
CA SER A 563 -14.23 25.35 -1.53
C SER A 563 -13.00 24.46 -1.39
N ILE A 564 -13.11 23.35 -0.66
CA ILE A 564 -12.00 22.40 -0.48
C ILE A 564 -11.69 21.69 -1.81
N ALA A 565 -12.69 21.28 -2.58
CA ALA A 565 -12.49 20.65 -3.88
C ALA A 565 -11.69 21.53 -4.85
N LYS A 566 -11.97 22.84 -4.87
CA LYS A 566 -11.19 23.82 -5.65
C LYS A 566 -9.77 24.00 -5.12
N GLU A 567 -9.59 24.04 -3.80
CA GLU A 567 -8.25 24.12 -3.18
C GLU A 567 -7.38 22.93 -3.59
N LEU A 568 -7.96 21.73 -3.68
CA LEU A 568 -7.28 20.51 -4.08
C LEU A 568 -7.05 20.41 -5.61
N ILE A 569 -7.60 21.32 -6.43
CA ILE A 569 -7.66 21.16 -7.90
C ILE A 569 -8.40 19.87 -8.28
N PHE A 570 -9.44 19.52 -7.52
CA PHE A 570 -10.33 18.40 -7.81
C PHE A 570 -11.51 18.83 -8.71
N MET A 571 -11.97 20.07 -8.55
CA MET A 571 -13.01 20.74 -9.33
C MET A 571 -12.51 22.02 -9.98
#